data_AF-W1F4G7-F1
#
_entry.id   AF-W1F4G7-F1
#
_cell.length_a   1.000
_cell.length_b   1.000
_cell.length_c   1.000
_cell.angle_alpha   90.00
_cell.angle_beta   90.00
_cell.angle_gamma   90.00
#
_symmetry.space_group_name_H-M   'P 1'
#
loop_
_entity.id
_entity.type
_entity.pdbx_description
1 polymer ?
#
loop_
_entity_poly.entity_id
_entity_poly.type
_entity_poly.pdbx_seq_one_letter_code
_entity_poly.pdbx_strand_id
1 'polypeptide(L)'
;MNFLAHLHLAHLAESSLSGNLLADFVRGNPEESFPPDVVAGIHMHRRIDVLTDNLPEVREAREWFRSETRRVAPITLDVMWDHFLSRHWSQLSPDFPLQEFVCYAREQVMTILPDSPPRFYQSEQLLVVRAVAGALSRYGFHPERVKRHGKPPPTSGCPA
;
A
#
# COMPACT_ATOMS: atom_id res chain seq x y z
N MET A 1 -7.54 -3.70 -5.41
CA MET A 1 -7.34 -3.47 -3.95
C MET A 1 -6.71 -2.09 -3.77
N ASN A 2 -6.51 -1.59 -2.55
CA ASN A 2 -5.80 -0.32 -2.33
C ASN A 2 -4.39 -0.57 -1.75
N PHE A 3 -3.69 0.47 -1.31
CA PHE A 3 -2.25 0.44 -1.07
C PHE A 3 -1.80 -0.56 0.00
N LEU A 4 -2.49 -0.69 1.13
CA LEU A 4 -2.03 -1.54 2.24
C LEU A 4 -1.96 -3.00 1.81
N ALA A 5 -3.00 -3.50 1.14
CA ALA A 5 -3.02 -4.88 0.66
C ALA A 5 -1.93 -5.13 -0.39
N HIS A 6 -1.75 -4.23 -1.36
CA HIS A 6 -0.71 -4.37 -2.37
C HIS A 6 0.69 -4.35 -1.77
N LEU A 7 0.96 -3.43 -0.84
CA LEU A 7 2.26 -3.37 -0.16
C LEU A 7 2.50 -4.62 0.69
N HIS A 8 1.48 -5.11 1.39
CA HIS A 8 1.61 -6.30 2.24
C HIS A 8 1.87 -7.55 1.39
N LEU A 9 1.12 -7.76 0.31
CA LEU A 9 1.35 -8.88 -0.60
C LEU A 9 2.70 -8.76 -1.30
N ALA A 10 3.13 -7.56 -1.69
CA ALA A 10 4.46 -7.33 -2.23
C ALA A 10 5.56 -7.73 -1.25
N HIS A 11 5.42 -7.37 0.02
CA HIS A 11 6.35 -7.77 1.07
C HIS A 11 6.41 -9.30 1.23
N LEU A 12 5.25 -9.97 1.30
CA LEU A 12 5.18 -11.43 1.41
C LEU A 12 5.77 -12.16 0.20
N ALA A 13 5.70 -11.56 -0.99
CA ALA A 13 6.26 -12.11 -2.22
C ALA A 13 7.69 -11.64 -2.51
N GLU A 14 8.33 -10.92 -1.58
CA GLU A 14 9.66 -10.30 -1.76
C GLU A 14 9.76 -9.45 -3.05
N SER A 15 8.64 -8.83 -3.44
CA SER A 15 8.53 -7.97 -4.61
C SER A 15 8.81 -6.50 -4.26
N SER A 16 9.12 -5.69 -5.27
CA SER A 16 9.29 -4.24 -5.11
C SER A 16 8.01 -3.59 -4.57
N LEU A 17 8.08 -3.06 -3.33
CA LEU A 17 7.01 -2.27 -2.72
C LEU A 17 6.76 -1.00 -3.54
N SER A 18 7.82 -0.35 -4.00
CA SER A 18 7.75 0.84 -4.86
C SER A 18 7.09 0.55 -6.19
N GLY A 19 7.43 -0.57 -6.84
CA GLY A 19 6.74 -1.00 -8.07
C GLY A 19 5.25 -1.25 -7.86
N ASN A 20 4.88 -1.91 -6.76
CA ASN A 20 3.47 -2.16 -6.43
C ASN A 20 2.70 -0.88 -6.10
N LEU A 21 3.34 0.14 -5.55
CA LEU A 21 2.70 1.44 -5.30
C LEU A 21 2.64 2.31 -6.57
N LEU A 22 3.67 2.25 -7.43
CA LEU A 22 3.77 3.05 -8.65
C LEU A 22 2.79 2.60 -9.74
N ALA A 23 2.32 1.35 -9.69
CA ALA A 23 1.53 0.72 -10.74
C ALA A 23 0.30 1.53 -11.18
N ASP A 24 -0.42 2.13 -10.23
CA ASP A 24 -1.59 2.99 -10.50
C ASP A 24 -1.25 4.26 -11.30
N PHE A 25 0.00 4.71 -11.23
CA PHE A 25 0.48 5.91 -11.89
C PHE A 25 1.15 5.62 -13.24
N VAL A 26 1.53 4.37 -13.49
CA VAL A 26 2.21 3.95 -14.71
C VAL A 26 1.22 3.38 -15.70
N ARG A 27 1.06 4.06 -16.84
CA ARG A 27 0.23 3.59 -17.97
C ARG A 27 1.09 2.87 -19.00
N GLY A 28 0.56 1.81 -19.59
CA GLY A 28 1.25 1.08 -20.67
C GLY A 28 2.39 0.19 -20.18
N ASN A 29 3.38 -0.04 -21.05
CA ASN A 29 4.55 -0.88 -20.77
C ASN A 29 5.59 -0.13 -19.91
N PRO A 30 5.91 -0.59 -18.69
CA PRO A 30 6.90 0.03 -17.83
C PRO A 30 8.36 -0.31 -18.16
N GLU A 31 8.63 -1.30 -19.03
CA GLU A 31 9.97 -1.92 -19.23
C GLU A 31 11.09 -0.93 -19.58
N GLU A 32 10.79 0.11 -20.35
CA GLU A 32 11.80 1.09 -20.79
C GLU A 32 11.98 2.25 -19.79
N SER A 33 11.07 2.39 -18.82
CA SER A 33 11.00 3.55 -17.93
C SER A 33 11.47 3.26 -16.50
N PHE A 34 11.55 1.99 -16.11
CA PHE A 34 11.83 1.59 -14.73
C PHE A 34 12.82 0.43 -14.66
N PRO A 35 13.58 0.31 -13.54
CA PRO A 35 14.40 -0.86 -13.28
C PRO A 35 13.61 -2.18 -13.27
N PRO A 36 14.23 -3.32 -13.60
CA PRO A 36 13.52 -4.61 -13.75
C PRO A 36 12.72 -5.07 -12.52
N ASP A 37 13.19 -4.78 -11.31
CA ASP A 37 12.51 -5.11 -10.06
C ASP A 37 11.24 -4.26 -9.84
N VAL A 38 11.29 -2.97 -10.18
CA VAL A 38 10.14 -2.06 -10.16
C VAL A 38 9.12 -2.47 -11.21
N VAL A 39 9.58 -2.82 -12.42
CA VAL A 39 8.74 -3.38 -13.51
C VAL A 39 8.02 -4.63 -13.03
N ALA A 40 8.73 -5.58 -12.43
CA ALA A 40 8.13 -6.79 -11.87
C ALA A 40 7.06 -6.47 -10.80
N GLY A 41 7.33 -5.50 -9.92
CA GLY A 41 6.35 -5.02 -8.94
C GLY A 41 5.10 -4.40 -9.57
N ILE A 42 5.25 -3.62 -10.64
CA ILE A 42 4.12 -3.04 -11.39
C ILE A 42 3.26 -4.15 -12.00
N HIS A 43 3.89 -5.16 -12.61
CA HIS A 43 3.17 -6.31 -13.17
C HIS A 43 2.46 -7.13 -12.10
N MET A 44 3.09 -7.32 -10.94
CA MET A 44 2.49 -8.02 -9.81
C MET A 44 1.22 -7.30 -9.32
N HIS A 45 1.26 -5.99 -9.10
CA HIS A 45 0.09 -5.20 -8.72
C HIS A 45 -1.07 -5.41 -9.71
N ARG A 46 -0.80 -5.21 -11.01
CA ARG A 46 -1.81 -5.36 -12.07
C ARG A 46 -2.41 -6.78 -12.09
N ARG A 47 -1.57 -7.80 -11.87
CA ARG A 47 -2.03 -9.19 -11.79
C ARG A 47 -2.94 -9.42 -10.59
N ILE A 48 -2.59 -8.87 -9.43
CA ILE A 48 -3.39 -8.96 -8.20
C ILE A 48 -4.75 -8.30 -8.41
N ASP A 49 -4.80 -7.11 -9.02
CA ASP A 49 -6.07 -6.45 -9.32
C ASP A 49 -6.93 -7.27 -10.25
N VAL A 50 -6.38 -7.76 -11.37
CA VAL A 50 -7.13 -8.62 -12.29
C VAL A 50 -7.66 -9.86 -11.58
N LEU A 51 -6.87 -10.50 -10.71
CA LEU A 51 -7.32 -11.67 -9.98
C LEU A 51 -8.45 -11.33 -9.00
N THR A 52 -8.29 -10.29 -8.19
CA THR A 52 -9.25 -9.90 -7.16
C THR A 52 -10.55 -9.35 -7.76
N ASP A 53 -10.49 -8.56 -8.82
CA ASP A 53 -11.66 -8.01 -9.51
C ASP A 53 -12.53 -9.08 -10.17
N ASN A 54 -11.95 -10.23 -10.51
CA ASN A 54 -12.65 -11.36 -11.10
C ASN A 54 -13.23 -12.33 -10.06
N LEU A 55 -12.95 -12.15 -8.77
CA LEU A 55 -13.53 -12.99 -7.72
C LEU A 55 -15.06 -12.82 -7.68
N PRO A 56 -15.83 -13.92 -7.60
CA PRO A 56 -17.30 -13.86 -7.52
C PRO A 56 -17.80 -12.94 -6.41
N GLU A 57 -17.14 -12.97 -5.25
CA GLU A 57 -17.49 -12.18 -4.07
C GLU A 57 -17.29 -10.67 -4.30
N VAL A 58 -16.26 -10.28 -5.06
CA VAL A 58 -16.03 -8.87 -5.41
C VAL A 58 -17.07 -8.40 -6.42
N ARG A 59 -17.46 -9.27 -7.37
CA ARG A 59 -18.51 -8.97 -8.34
C ARG A 59 -19.87 -8.82 -7.65
N GLU A 60 -20.19 -9.71 -6.72
CA GLU A 60 -21.40 -9.63 -5.90
C GLU A 60 -21.42 -8.37 -5.03
N ALA A 61 -20.31 -8.04 -4.35
CA ALA A 61 -20.22 -6.85 -3.51
C ALA A 61 -20.45 -5.55 -4.32
N ARG A 62 -20.03 -5.51 -5.60
CA ARG A 62 -20.32 -4.38 -6.50
C ARG A 62 -21.81 -4.23 -6.80
N GLU A 63 -22.58 -5.32 -6.79
CA GLU A 63 -24.02 -5.30 -7.05
C GLU A 63 -24.83 -4.74 -5.88
N TRP A 64 -24.31 -4.82 -4.65
CA TRP A 64 -24.95 -4.22 -3.45
C TRP A 64 -25.02 -2.70 -3.50
N PHE A 65 -24.21 -2.05 -4.32
CA PHE A 65 -24.31 -0.60 -4.56
C PHE A 65 -25.55 -0.27 -5.38
N ARG A 66 -26.22 0.83 -5.02
CA ARG A 66 -27.34 1.38 -5.78
C ARG A 66 -26.87 1.78 -7.18
N SER A 67 -27.80 1.82 -8.14
CA SER A 67 -27.47 2.14 -9.54
C SER A 67 -26.72 3.47 -9.69
N GLU A 68 -27.08 4.46 -8.87
CA GLU A 68 -26.55 5.82 -8.82
C GLU A 68 -25.13 5.88 -8.26
N THR A 69 -24.76 4.92 -7.39
CA THR A 69 -23.44 4.85 -6.74
C THR A 69 -22.55 3.74 -7.30
N ARG A 70 -23.05 2.92 -8.23
CA ARG A 70 -22.32 1.77 -8.78
C ARG A 70 -21.01 2.15 -9.46
N ARG A 71 -20.92 3.36 -10.02
CA ARG A 71 -19.68 3.88 -10.64
C ARG A 71 -18.52 4.00 -9.63
N VAL A 72 -18.80 4.29 -8.36
CA VAL A 72 -17.77 4.45 -7.32
C VAL A 72 -17.57 3.18 -6.48
N ALA A 73 -18.34 2.12 -6.76
CA ALA A 73 -18.27 0.87 -6.02
C ALA A 73 -16.86 0.27 -5.97
N PRO A 74 -16.09 0.16 -7.07
CA PRO A 74 -14.75 -0.44 -7.03
C PRO A 74 -13.81 0.30 -6.07
N ILE A 75 -13.71 1.62 -6.22
CA ILE A 75 -12.83 2.46 -5.38
C ILE A 75 -13.26 2.42 -3.91
N THR A 76 -14.56 2.37 -3.65
CA THR A 76 -15.09 2.27 -2.28
C THR A 76 -14.73 0.92 -1.66
N LEU A 77 -14.90 -0.17 -2.40
CA LEU A 77 -14.53 -1.52 -1.95
C LEU A 77 -13.03 -1.61 -1.68
N ASP A 78 -12.18 -1.04 -2.55
CA ASP A 78 -10.73 -1.02 -2.35
C ASP A 78 -10.33 -0.36 -1.02
N VAL A 79 -10.94 0.79 -0.68
CA VAL A 79 -10.71 1.47 0.61
C VAL A 79 -11.27 0.65 1.78
N MET A 80 -12.45 0.03 1.63
CA MET A 80 -13.06 -0.79 2.66
C MET A 80 -12.21 -2.02 2.99
N TRP A 81 -11.64 -2.69 1.98
CA TRP A 81 -10.78 -3.85 2.16
C TRP A 81 -9.50 -3.50 2.93
N ASP A 82 -8.86 -2.38 2.60
CA ASP A 82 -7.71 -1.90 3.38
C ASP A 82 -8.10 -1.53 4.82
N HIS A 83 -9.30 -1.00 5.04
CA HIS A 83 -9.79 -0.74 6.39
C HIS A 83 -9.94 -2.03 7.19
N PHE A 84 -10.60 -3.06 6.64
CA PHE A 84 -10.75 -4.34 7.32
C PHE A 84 -9.39 -5.04 7.52
N LEU A 85 -8.52 -5.01 6.52
CA LEU A 85 -7.15 -5.49 6.61
C LEU A 85 -6.40 -4.83 7.78
N SER A 86 -6.48 -3.50 7.92
CA SER A 86 -5.86 -2.78 9.02
C SER A 86 -6.45 -3.17 10.39
N ARG A 87 -7.77 -3.38 10.44
CA ARG A 87 -8.49 -3.73 11.68
C ARG A 87 -8.14 -5.14 12.15
N HIS A 88 -7.91 -6.06 11.21
CA HIS A 88 -7.60 -7.46 11.47
C HIS A 88 -6.11 -7.78 11.33
N TRP A 89 -5.26 -6.76 11.24
CA TRP A 89 -3.85 -6.93 10.92
C TRP A 89 -3.11 -7.89 11.86
N SER A 90 -3.35 -7.81 13.17
CA SER A 90 -2.68 -8.68 14.14
C SER A 90 -2.97 -10.17 13.95
N GLN A 91 -4.08 -10.51 13.28
CA GLN A 91 -4.42 -11.90 12.94
C GLN A 91 -3.75 -12.34 11.64
N LEU A 92 -3.53 -11.40 10.72
CA LEU A 92 -3.01 -11.66 9.37
C LEU A 92 -1.48 -11.60 9.30
N SER A 93 -0.87 -10.74 10.12
CA SER A 93 0.56 -10.51 10.22
C SER A 93 0.96 -10.34 11.70
N PRO A 94 0.92 -11.43 12.49
CA PRO A 94 1.15 -11.38 13.93
C PRO A 94 2.57 -10.95 14.30
N ASP A 95 3.55 -11.30 13.45
CA ASP A 95 4.98 -11.05 13.71
C ASP A 95 5.46 -9.67 13.25
N PHE A 96 4.61 -8.92 12.54
CA PHE A 96 4.98 -7.60 12.01
C PHE A 96 3.85 -6.59 12.27
N PRO A 97 3.92 -5.80 13.36
CA PRO A 97 2.87 -4.85 13.71
C PRO A 97 2.60 -3.85 12.58
N LEU A 98 1.33 -3.49 12.37
CA LEU A 98 0.90 -2.62 11.26
C LEU A 98 1.72 -1.32 11.18
N GLN A 99 1.99 -0.71 12.34
CA GLN A 99 2.72 0.54 12.41
C GLN A 99 4.17 0.39 11.94
N GLU A 100 4.83 -0.69 12.32
CA GLU A 100 6.19 -0.99 11.88
C GLU A 100 6.21 -1.31 10.39
N PHE A 101 5.21 -2.05 9.91
CA PHE A 101 5.05 -2.35 8.49
C PHE A 101 4.88 -1.08 7.65
N VAL A 102 4.02 -0.15 8.06
CA VAL A 102 3.80 1.12 7.35
C VAL A 102 5.07 1.97 7.34
N CYS A 103 5.81 2.03 8.45
CA CYS A 103 7.10 2.71 8.52
C CYS A 103 8.13 2.08 7.57
N TYR A 104 8.27 0.76 7.60
CA TYR A 104 9.13 0.00 6.70
C TYR A 104 8.75 0.24 5.24
N ALA A 105 7.47 0.11 4.88
CA ALA A 105 7.00 0.30 3.52
C ALA A 105 7.27 1.72 3.03
N ARG A 106 7.04 2.73 3.88
CA ARG A 106 7.38 4.13 3.57
C ARG A 106 8.87 4.28 3.28
N GLU A 107 9.76 3.70 4.09
CA GLU A 107 11.20 3.76 3.86
C GLU A 107 11.61 3.11 2.54
N GLN A 108 11.03 1.94 2.22
CA GLN A 108 11.29 1.26 0.94
C GLN A 108 10.82 2.07 -0.26
N VAL A 109 9.68 2.75 -0.15
CA VAL A 109 9.13 3.59 -1.24
C VAL A 109 9.94 4.87 -1.45
N MET A 110 10.41 5.49 -0.36
CA MET A 110 11.12 6.77 -0.40
C MET A 110 12.50 6.69 -1.07
N THR A 111 13.08 5.49 -1.25
CA THR A 111 14.36 5.33 -1.94
C THR A 111 14.29 5.57 -3.44
N ILE A 112 13.12 5.38 -4.06
CA ILE A 112 12.91 5.49 -5.53
C ILE A 112 12.20 6.81 -5.90
N LEU A 113 11.75 7.58 -4.91
CA LEU A 113 11.04 8.84 -5.13
C LEU A 113 11.79 9.84 -6.02
N PRO A 114 13.11 10.06 -5.94
CA PRO A 114 13.82 11.02 -6.79
C PRO A 114 13.61 10.84 -8.29
N ASP A 115 13.36 9.60 -8.75
CA ASP A 115 13.18 9.25 -10.17
C ASP A 115 11.70 9.05 -10.56
N SER A 116 10.77 9.36 -9.66
CA SER A 116 9.33 9.16 -9.90
C SER A 116 8.74 10.20 -10.87
N PRO A 117 7.72 9.85 -11.68
CA PRO A 117 7.07 10.81 -12.58
C PRO A 117 6.45 12.00 -11.82
N PRO A 118 6.40 13.22 -12.40
CA PRO A 118 5.81 14.41 -11.76
C PRO A 118 4.38 14.22 -11.21
N ARG A 119 3.57 13.34 -11.83
CA ARG A 119 2.21 12.99 -11.37
C ARG A 119 2.18 12.25 -10.03
N PHE A 120 3.26 11.55 -9.68
CA PHE A 120 3.42 10.89 -8.38
C PHE A 120 3.45 11.93 -7.26
N TYR A 121 4.14 13.05 -7.49
CA TYR A 121 4.27 14.16 -6.55
C TYR A 121 3.02 15.05 -6.44
N GLN A 122 2.25 15.18 -7.52
CA GLN A 122 1.07 16.06 -7.59
C GLN A 122 -0.24 15.38 -7.17
N SER A 123 -0.23 14.07 -6.89
CA SER A 123 -1.45 13.36 -6.53
C SER A 123 -1.87 13.68 -5.09
N GLU A 124 -3.17 13.98 -4.90
CA GLU A 124 -3.88 14.01 -3.61
C GLU A 124 -3.66 12.72 -2.77
N GLN A 125 -3.05 11.68 -3.33
CA GLN A 125 -2.71 10.43 -2.64
C GLN A 125 -1.38 10.51 -1.85
N LEU A 126 -0.48 11.46 -2.16
CA LEU A 126 0.59 11.83 -1.24
C LEU A 126 0.01 12.51 0.00
N LEU A 127 -1.16 13.17 -0.14
CA LEU A 127 -2.00 13.58 0.98
C LEU A 127 -2.58 12.37 1.71
N VAL A 128 -2.92 11.25 1.06
CA VAL A 128 -3.33 9.99 1.74
C VAL A 128 -2.17 9.35 2.48
N VAL A 129 -0.95 9.29 1.93
CA VAL A 129 0.24 8.85 2.69
C VAL A 129 0.51 9.79 3.88
N ARG A 130 0.36 11.10 3.69
CA ARG A 130 0.46 12.12 4.77
C ARG A 130 -0.74 12.10 5.73
N ALA A 131 -1.92 11.68 5.30
CA ALA A 131 -3.16 11.66 6.09
C ALA A 131 -3.31 10.33 6.82
N VAL A 132 -2.78 9.22 6.30
CA VAL A 132 -2.53 7.99 7.03
C VAL A 132 -1.48 8.29 8.10
N ALA A 133 -0.35 8.92 7.73
CA ALA A 133 0.64 9.38 8.72
C ALA A 133 0.05 10.37 9.75
N GLY A 134 -0.81 11.31 9.33
CA GLY A 134 -1.44 12.32 10.20
C GLY A 134 -2.67 11.85 10.98
N ALA A 135 -3.40 10.83 10.50
CA ALA A 135 -4.44 10.14 11.24
C ALA A 135 -3.82 9.31 12.36
N LEU A 136 -2.69 8.65 12.07
CA LEU A 136 -1.88 7.95 13.08
C LEU A 136 -1.35 8.93 14.15
N SER A 137 -0.99 10.18 13.78
CA SER A 137 -0.67 11.22 14.78
C SER A 137 -1.85 11.65 15.66
N ARG A 138 -3.08 11.70 15.13
CA ARG A 138 -4.29 12.00 15.93
C ARG A 138 -4.69 10.87 16.89
N TYR A 139 -4.20 9.65 16.66
CA TYR A 139 -4.25 8.53 17.60
C TYR A 139 -2.97 8.40 18.46
N GLY A 140 -2.09 9.42 18.48
CA GLY A 140 -0.95 9.52 19.40
C GLY A 140 0.44 9.25 18.82
N PHE A 141 0.63 9.21 17.50
CA PHE A 141 1.91 8.81 16.89
C PHE A 141 2.74 9.99 16.32
N HIS A 142 3.92 10.29 16.87
CA HIS A 142 4.85 11.30 16.34
C HIS A 142 6.12 10.70 15.71
N PRO A 143 6.69 11.30 14.64
CA PRO A 143 7.60 10.63 13.70
C PRO A 143 9.10 10.71 14.04
N GLU A 144 9.46 11.36 15.15
CA GLU A 144 10.86 11.63 15.47
C GLU A 144 11.49 10.45 16.22
N ARG A 145 11.99 9.46 15.46
CA ARG A 145 13.26 8.72 15.67
C ARG A 145 13.16 7.33 15.03
N VAL A 146 13.62 7.21 13.79
CA VAL A 146 14.13 5.92 13.29
C VAL A 146 15.55 6.17 12.79
N LYS A 147 16.54 5.74 13.60
CA LYS A 147 17.93 5.65 13.17
C LYS A 147 18.08 4.38 12.32
N ARG A 148 18.62 4.56 11.12
CA ARG A 148 18.92 3.52 10.13
C ARG A 148 19.85 2.44 10.73
N HIS A 149 19.47 1.17 10.62
CA HIS A 149 20.18 0.13 9.85
C HIS A 149 19.81 -1.30 10.29
N GLY A 150 19.62 -2.16 9.29
CA GLY A 150 20.12 -3.55 9.24
C GLY A 150 19.78 -4.50 10.38
N LYS A 151 18.91 -5.48 10.07
CA LYS A 151 18.50 -6.65 10.88
C LYS A 151 17.72 -6.31 12.18
N PRO A 152 16.65 -7.07 12.51
CA PRO A 152 15.78 -6.74 13.64
C PRO A 152 16.50 -7.05 14.97
N PRO A 153 16.48 -6.14 15.98
CA PRO A 153 16.99 -6.43 17.31
C PRO A 153 15.91 -7.08 18.19
N PRO A 154 16.29 -7.73 19.32
CA PRO A 154 15.35 -8.41 20.20
C PRO A 154 14.51 -7.42 21.01
N THR A 155 13.32 -7.88 21.40
CA THR A 155 12.25 -7.19 22.13
C THR A 155 12.72 -6.41 23.36
N SER A 156 12.58 -5.07 23.34
CA SER A 156 12.40 -4.26 24.55
C SER A 156 11.96 -2.82 24.23
N GLY A 157 10.68 -2.53 24.54
CA GLY A 157 10.10 -1.23 24.96
C GLY A 157 10.51 0.08 24.26
N CYS A 158 9.58 0.70 23.53
CA CYS A 158 9.59 2.15 23.31
C CYS A 158 9.25 2.89 24.63
N PRO A 159 10.04 3.89 25.07
CA PRO A 159 9.66 4.74 26.19
C PRO A 159 8.65 5.83 25.78
N ALA A 160 7.90 6.29 26.79
CA ALA A 160 6.62 7.02 26.76
C ALA A 160 6.54 8.30 25.91
#